data_AF-A0A8S4RDP0-F1
#
_entry.id   AF-A0A8S4RDP0-F1
#
_cell.length_a   1.000
_cell.length_b   1.000
_cell.length_c   1.000
_cell.angle_alpha   90.00
_cell.angle_beta   90.00
_cell.angle_gamma   90.00
#
_symmetry.space_group_name_H-M   'P 1'
#
loop_
_entity.id
_entity.type
_entity.pdbx_description
1 polymer ?
#
loop_
_entity_poly.entity_id
_entity_poly.type
_entity_poly.pdbx_seq_one_letter_code
_entity_poly.pdbx_strand_id
1 'polypeptide(L)'
;MCIIFIKALRRAKKGKSSGPDDVHIEVIQLIEEQNIDALVIFLNAVYDTGHLPKDWLASTFITLPKKANAKKCAEFRTISRMSQVLKLFLNIIHERIRAKCDEQLADSQFGFRAGVGTREALFAIQNLYWNQRAKVRVDNEETEDVEIKRGVRQGCILSPTLFNLYSETIIAEAIEGLDCRVKINGRNINNIRYADDTVLIASSLKDIQRIVTRVNMCSENANLG
;
A
#
# COMPACT_ATOMS: atom_id res chain seq x y z
N MET A 1 -26.04 -20.82 -2.51
CA MET A 1 -25.14 -20.48 -1.39
C MET A 1 -24.12 -21.57 -1.11
N CYS A 2 -24.54 -22.84 -1.10
CA CYS A 2 -23.71 -24.02 -0.82
C CYS A 2 -22.34 -24.07 -1.52
N ILE A 3 -22.28 -23.94 -2.86
CA ILE A 3 -21.01 -24.02 -3.60
C ILE A 3 -20.01 -22.91 -3.18
N ILE A 4 -20.48 -21.67 -2.99
CA ILE A 4 -19.63 -20.55 -2.57
C ILE A 4 -19.16 -20.78 -1.13
N PHE A 5 -20.04 -21.28 -0.26
CA PHE A 5 -19.70 -21.62 1.12
C PHE A 5 -18.59 -22.68 1.19
N ILE A 6 -18.74 -23.81 0.48
CA ILE A 6 -17.74 -24.88 0.45
C ILE A 6 -16.39 -24.36 -0.07
N LYS A 7 -16.40 -23.54 -1.14
CA LYS A 7 -15.19 -22.90 -1.64
C LYS A 7 -14.55 -21.97 -0.60
N ALA A 8 -15.34 -21.16 0.10
CA ALA A 8 -14.85 -20.26 1.15
C ALA A 8 -14.26 -21.04 2.33
N LEU A 9 -14.93 -22.12 2.75
CA LEU A 9 -14.48 -22.99 3.84
C LEU A 9 -13.15 -23.68 3.50
N ARG A 10 -13.01 -24.26 2.30
CA ARG A 10 -11.77 -24.90 1.85
C ARG A 10 -10.58 -23.93 1.72
N ARG A 11 -10.85 -22.66 1.41
CA ARG A 11 -9.81 -21.60 1.31
C ARG A 11 -9.46 -20.97 2.65
N ALA A 12 -10.27 -21.17 3.68
CA ALA A 12 -10.05 -20.57 4.98
C ALA A 12 -8.75 -21.10 5.61
N LYS A 13 -7.87 -20.18 6.03
CA LYS A 13 -6.56 -20.53 6.58
C LYS A 13 -6.70 -21.06 8.00
N LYS A 14 -6.04 -22.18 8.28
CA LYS A 14 -5.86 -22.76 9.63
C LYS A 14 -4.93 -21.90 10.50
N GLY A 15 -4.89 -22.17 11.80
CA GLY A 15 -4.09 -21.48 12.81
C GLY A 15 -4.60 -20.08 13.16
N LYS A 16 -5.87 -19.80 12.85
CA LYS A 16 -6.50 -18.51 13.18
C LYS A 16 -7.18 -18.59 14.54
N SER A 17 -7.01 -17.54 15.33
CA SER A 17 -7.65 -17.43 16.63
C SER A 17 -9.18 -17.31 16.48
N SER A 18 -9.92 -17.90 17.42
CA SER A 18 -11.39 -17.90 17.48
C SER A 18 -11.98 -16.48 17.69
N GLY A 19 -13.30 -16.33 17.47
CA GLY A 19 -14.01 -15.12 17.85
C GLY A 19 -14.52 -15.18 19.29
N PRO A 20 -15.44 -14.30 19.69
CA PRO A 20 -16.15 -14.37 20.98
C PRO A 20 -16.97 -15.65 21.16
N ASP A 21 -17.31 -16.32 20.06
CA ASP A 21 -18.03 -17.60 20.00
C ASP A 21 -17.14 -18.81 20.32
N ASP A 22 -15.84 -18.60 20.48
CA ASP A 22 -14.80 -19.62 20.65
C ASP A 22 -14.77 -20.71 19.56
N VAL A 23 -15.38 -20.45 18.40
CA VAL A 23 -15.39 -21.38 17.27
C VAL A 23 -14.14 -21.19 16.41
N HIS A 24 -13.32 -22.23 16.36
CA HIS A 24 -12.17 -22.31 15.47
C HIS A 24 -12.57 -22.76 14.06
N ILE A 25 -11.86 -22.27 13.03
CA ILE A 25 -12.17 -22.59 11.63
C ILE A 25 -11.96 -24.07 11.33
N GLU A 26 -11.02 -24.70 12.02
CA GLU A 26 -10.70 -26.12 11.92
C GLU A 26 -11.89 -26.99 12.30
N VAL A 27 -12.67 -26.58 13.30
CA VAL A 27 -13.89 -27.30 13.71
C VAL A 27 -14.90 -27.31 12.57
N ILE A 28 -15.08 -26.18 11.90
CA ILE A 28 -15.99 -26.06 10.74
C ILE A 28 -15.47 -26.88 9.55
N GLN A 29 -14.14 -26.93 9.36
CA GLN A 29 -13.51 -27.72 8.29
C GLN A 29 -13.57 -29.24 8.53
N LEU A 30 -13.79 -29.69 9.77
CA LEU A 30 -13.98 -31.10 10.12
C LEU A 30 -15.43 -31.59 9.91
N ILE A 31 -16.37 -30.68 9.65
CA ILE A 31 -17.74 -31.05 9.34
C ILE A 31 -17.74 -31.83 8.02
N GLU A 32 -18.15 -33.10 8.09
CA GLU A 32 -18.30 -33.97 6.93
C GLU A 32 -19.27 -33.36 5.91
N GLU A 33 -19.06 -33.62 4.62
CA GLU A 33 -19.86 -33.00 3.54
C GLU A 33 -21.37 -33.24 3.71
N GLN A 34 -21.76 -34.39 4.26
CA GLN A 34 -23.14 -34.75 4.57
C GLN A 34 -23.81 -33.88 5.66
N ASN A 35 -23.02 -33.20 6.49
CA ASN A 35 -23.51 -32.32 7.56
C ASN A 35 -23.40 -30.83 7.21
N ILE A 36 -22.87 -30.49 6.03
CA ILE A 36 -22.76 -29.09 5.56
C ILE A 36 -24.13 -28.49 5.29
N ASP A 37 -25.12 -29.31 4.91
CA ASP A 37 -26.46 -28.83 4.56
C ASP A 37 -27.15 -28.10 5.71
N ALA A 38 -27.01 -28.58 6.94
CA ALA A 38 -27.56 -27.90 8.12
C ALA A 38 -26.98 -26.49 8.29
N LEU A 39 -25.67 -26.34 8.08
CA LEU A 39 -25.02 -25.03 8.16
C LEU A 39 -25.44 -24.13 6.99
N VAL A 40 -25.60 -24.68 5.78
CA VAL A 40 -26.09 -23.93 4.62
C VAL A 40 -27.52 -23.45 4.84
N ILE A 41 -28.41 -24.29 5.37
CA ILE A 41 -29.78 -23.93 5.75
C ILE A 41 -29.76 -22.77 6.75
N PHE A 42 -28.94 -22.88 7.79
CA PHE A 42 -28.77 -21.82 8.78
C PHE A 42 -28.29 -20.50 8.14
N LEU A 43 -27.25 -20.53 7.31
CA LEU A 43 -26.72 -19.34 6.65
C LEU A 43 -27.73 -18.71 5.67
N ASN A 44 -28.52 -19.52 4.97
CA ASN A 44 -29.62 -19.00 4.13
C ASN A 44 -30.68 -18.33 4.99
N ALA A 45 -31.09 -18.95 6.10
CA ALA A 45 -32.07 -18.36 7.01
C ALA A 45 -31.58 -17.00 7.56
N VAL A 46 -30.30 -16.91 7.94
CA VAL A 46 -29.69 -15.62 8.36
C VAL A 46 -29.71 -14.60 7.21
N TYR A 47 -29.40 -15.03 5.98
CA TYR A 47 -29.42 -14.15 4.80
C TYR A 47 -30.82 -13.63 4.45
N ASP A 48 -31.82 -14.50 4.46
CA ASP A 48 -33.18 -14.18 4.04
C ASP A 48 -33.93 -13.37 5.10
N THR A 49 -33.68 -13.66 6.39
CA THR A 49 -34.37 -12.99 7.50
C THR A 49 -33.64 -11.75 8.02
N GLY A 50 -32.34 -11.61 7.74
CA GLY A 50 -31.49 -10.56 8.30
C GLY A 50 -31.18 -10.70 9.80
N HIS A 51 -31.67 -11.75 10.47
CA HIS A 51 -31.45 -11.95 11.90
C HIS A 51 -30.09 -12.60 12.16
N LEU A 52 -29.14 -11.80 12.64
CA LEU A 52 -27.79 -12.26 12.96
C LEU A 52 -27.72 -12.86 14.38
N PRO A 53 -26.94 -13.94 14.59
CA PRO A 53 -26.61 -14.41 15.93
C PRO A 53 -25.96 -13.32 16.79
N LYS A 54 -26.27 -13.29 18.09
CA LYS A 54 -25.73 -12.27 19.00
C LYS A 54 -24.19 -12.27 19.04
N ASP A 55 -23.58 -13.44 18.99
CA ASP A 55 -22.11 -13.57 19.03
C ASP A 55 -21.43 -13.00 17.78
N TRP A 56 -22.15 -12.90 16.66
CA TRP A 56 -21.66 -12.26 15.44
C TRP A 56 -21.66 -10.74 15.54
N LEU A 57 -22.47 -10.18 16.44
CA LEU A 57 -22.52 -8.73 16.70
C LEU A 57 -21.41 -8.29 17.68
N ALA A 58 -20.72 -9.24 18.31
CA ALA A 58 -19.62 -8.98 19.22
C ALA A 58 -18.26 -9.12 18.53
N SER A 59 -17.24 -8.45 19.09
CA SER A 59 -15.86 -8.58 18.63
C SER A 59 -14.89 -8.39 19.78
N THR A 60 -13.86 -9.24 19.83
CA THR A 60 -12.78 -9.15 20.81
C THR A 60 -11.63 -8.35 20.23
N PHE A 61 -11.28 -7.22 20.83
CA PHE A 61 -10.12 -6.43 20.39
C PHE A 61 -8.84 -6.92 21.05
N ILE A 62 -7.81 -7.15 20.24
CA ILE A 62 -6.46 -7.45 20.71
C ILE A 62 -5.50 -6.39 20.20
N THR A 63 -4.45 -6.11 20.96
CA THR A 63 -3.37 -5.22 20.53
C THR A 63 -2.15 -6.05 20.13
N LEU A 64 -1.61 -5.78 18.94
CA LEU A 64 -0.37 -6.37 18.46
C LEU A 64 0.73 -5.30 18.37
N PRO A 65 1.92 -5.54 18.92
CA PRO A 65 3.01 -4.58 18.83
C PRO A 65 3.48 -4.39 17.38
N LYS A 66 3.71 -3.15 16.95
CA LYS A 66 4.30 -2.81 15.63
C LYS A 66 5.80 -3.08 15.58
N LYS A 67 6.47 -3.05 16.73
CA LYS A 67 7.92 -3.22 16.91
C LYS A 67 8.22 -3.94 18.23
N ALA A 68 9.41 -4.51 18.37
CA ALA A 68 9.85 -5.10 19.63
C ALA A 68 9.84 -4.06 20.76
N ASN A 69 9.46 -4.47 21.98
CA ASN A 69 9.38 -3.62 23.17
C ASN A 69 8.46 -2.39 23.05
N ALA A 70 7.32 -2.51 22.35
CA ALA A 70 6.32 -1.45 22.28
C ALA A 70 5.79 -1.09 23.69
N LYS A 71 5.78 0.21 24.02
CA LYS A 71 5.35 0.75 25.32
C LYS A 71 4.24 1.77 25.22
N LYS A 72 4.10 2.47 24.09
CA LYS A 72 3.08 3.51 23.88
C LYS A 72 1.92 2.96 23.04
N CYS A 73 0.69 3.41 23.32
CA CYS A 73 -0.52 2.96 22.60
C CYS A 73 -0.39 3.06 21.06
N ALA A 74 0.18 4.16 20.54
CA ALA A 74 0.39 4.36 19.09
C ALA A 74 1.32 3.31 18.43
N GLU A 75 2.13 2.61 19.24
CA GLU A 75 3.05 1.56 18.80
C GLU A 75 2.35 0.19 18.69
N PHE A 76 1.08 0.09 19.05
CA PHE A 76 0.27 -1.11 18.87
C PHE A 76 -0.67 -0.95 17.67
N ARG A 77 -0.97 -2.07 17.03
CA ARG A 77 -2.09 -2.23 16.09
C ARG A 77 -3.24 -2.86 16.86
N THR A 78 -4.38 -2.19 16.89
CA THR A 78 -5.61 -2.78 17.38
C THR A 78 -6.21 -3.65 16.28
N ILE A 79 -6.50 -4.92 16.58
CA ILE A 79 -7.11 -5.88 15.68
C ILE A 79 -8.39 -6.38 16.31
N SER A 80 -9.47 -6.39 15.54
CA SER A 80 -10.74 -7.01 15.92
C SER A 80 -10.75 -8.49 15.55
N ARG A 81 -11.05 -9.35 16.54
CA ARG A 81 -11.35 -10.77 16.35
C ARG A 81 -12.86 -10.97 16.37
N MET A 82 -13.42 -11.21 15.19
CA MET A 82 -14.83 -11.60 14.99
C MET A 82 -14.98 -13.12 14.80
N SER A 83 -16.20 -13.62 14.96
CA SER A 83 -16.59 -15.01 14.70
C SER A 83 -16.06 -15.54 13.35
N GLN A 84 -15.57 -16.78 13.32
CA GLN A 84 -15.12 -17.40 12.08
C GLN A 84 -16.29 -17.74 11.16
N VAL A 85 -17.45 -18.12 11.71
CA VAL A 85 -18.65 -18.41 10.93
C VAL A 85 -19.15 -17.13 10.26
N LEU A 86 -19.14 -16.00 10.98
CA LEU A 86 -19.44 -14.69 10.40
C LEU A 86 -18.47 -14.33 9.25
N LYS A 87 -17.16 -14.57 9.40
CA LYS A 87 -16.20 -14.32 8.30
C LYS A 87 -16.51 -15.15 7.06
N LEU A 88 -16.89 -16.42 7.23
CA LEU A 88 -17.32 -17.27 6.12
C LEU A 88 -18.57 -16.70 5.44
N PHE A 89 -19.56 -16.28 6.22
CA PHE A 89 -20.78 -15.65 5.70
C PHE A 89 -20.48 -14.35 4.93
N LEU A 90 -19.64 -13.47 5.50
CA LEU A 90 -19.21 -12.23 4.85
C LEU A 90 -18.41 -12.50 3.58
N ASN A 91 -17.58 -13.54 3.53
CA ASN A 91 -16.87 -13.93 2.30
C ASN A 91 -17.86 -14.33 1.20
N ILE A 92 -18.94 -15.04 1.52
CA ILE A 92 -19.99 -15.38 0.52
C ILE A 92 -20.64 -14.10 -0.02
N ILE A 93 -21.01 -13.18 0.87
CA ILE A 93 -21.62 -11.91 0.48
C ILE A 93 -20.64 -11.09 -0.37
N HIS A 94 -19.38 -11.02 0.05
CA HIS A 94 -18.32 -10.34 -0.68
C HIS A 94 -18.17 -10.87 -2.10
N GLU A 95 -18.10 -12.20 -2.31
CA GLU A 95 -17.99 -12.77 -3.66
C GLU A 95 -19.19 -12.41 -4.54
N ARG A 96 -20.39 -12.33 -3.97
CA ARG A 96 -21.61 -11.91 -4.69
C ARG A 96 -21.57 -10.43 -5.07
N ILE A 97 -21.16 -9.56 -4.15
CA ILE A 97 -21.07 -8.12 -4.37
C ILE A 97 -19.98 -7.82 -5.39
N ARG A 98 -18.81 -8.44 -5.21
CA ARG A 98 -17.64 -8.27 -6.07
C ARG A 98 -17.97 -8.53 -7.53
N ALA A 99 -18.68 -9.62 -7.83
CA ALA A 99 -19.08 -9.95 -9.19
C ALA A 99 -19.84 -8.79 -9.88
N LYS A 100 -20.74 -8.12 -9.15
CA LYS A 100 -21.47 -6.95 -9.66
C LYS A 100 -20.63 -5.68 -9.70
N CYS A 101 -19.73 -5.49 -8.73
CA CYS A 101 -18.83 -4.32 -8.72
C CYS A 101 -17.87 -4.37 -9.90
N ASP A 102 -17.27 -5.53 -10.19
CA ASP A 102 -16.29 -5.66 -11.27
C ASP A 102 -16.88 -5.33 -12.66
N GLU A 103 -18.20 -5.49 -12.85
CA GLU A 103 -18.93 -5.07 -14.07
C GLU A 103 -19.11 -3.55 -14.20
N GLN A 104 -19.09 -2.80 -13.09
CA GLN A 104 -19.39 -1.37 -13.07
C GLN A 104 -18.16 -0.48 -12.83
N LEU A 105 -17.04 -1.06 -12.40
CA LEU A 105 -15.81 -0.31 -12.14
C LEU A 105 -15.12 0.05 -13.45
N ALA A 106 -14.71 1.32 -13.57
CA ALA A 106 -13.90 1.79 -14.68
C ALA A 106 -12.51 1.13 -14.70
N ASP A 107 -11.89 1.05 -15.88
CA ASP A 107 -10.54 0.50 -16.05
C ASP A 107 -9.46 1.28 -15.30
N SER A 108 -9.72 2.54 -14.97
CA SER A 108 -8.86 3.39 -14.15
C SER A 108 -8.96 3.11 -12.64
N GLN A 109 -9.85 2.22 -12.18
CA GLN A 109 -9.85 1.75 -10.80
C GLN A 109 -8.87 0.59 -10.66
N PHE A 110 -7.79 0.81 -9.91
CA PHE A 110 -6.75 -0.20 -9.66
C PHE A 110 -6.84 -0.81 -8.25
N GLY A 111 -7.40 -0.08 -7.28
CA GLY A 111 -7.48 -0.52 -5.89
C GLY A 111 -8.53 -1.60 -5.69
N PHE A 112 -8.21 -2.58 -4.84
CA PHE A 112 -9.14 -3.65 -4.40
C PHE A 112 -9.73 -4.51 -5.54
N ARG A 113 -9.11 -4.54 -6.72
CA ARG A 113 -9.48 -5.42 -7.83
C ARG A 113 -8.62 -6.68 -7.87
N ALA A 114 -9.16 -7.75 -8.46
CA ALA A 114 -8.38 -8.96 -8.67
C ALA A 114 -7.38 -8.72 -9.81
N GLY A 115 -6.11 -9.08 -9.59
CA GLY A 115 -5.09 -9.06 -10.63
C GLY A 115 -4.63 -7.67 -11.07
N VAL A 116 -5.13 -6.60 -10.45
CA VAL A 116 -4.77 -5.22 -10.73
C VAL A 116 -4.48 -4.51 -9.41
N GLY A 117 -3.43 -3.71 -9.37
CA GLY A 117 -3.01 -2.97 -8.19
C GLY A 117 -2.08 -1.81 -8.55
N THR A 118 -1.27 -1.39 -7.59
CA THR A 118 -0.40 -0.21 -7.73
C THR A 118 0.63 -0.37 -8.85
N ARG A 119 0.99 -1.60 -9.23
CA ARG A 119 1.96 -1.87 -10.31
C ARG A 119 1.43 -1.45 -11.67
N GLU A 120 0.18 -1.75 -11.95
CA GLU A 120 -0.48 -1.41 -13.21
C GLU A 120 -0.72 0.11 -13.30
N ALA A 121 -1.08 0.74 -12.19
CA ALA A 121 -1.15 2.19 -12.09
C ALA A 121 0.22 2.86 -12.35
N LEU A 122 1.30 2.30 -11.78
CA LEU A 122 2.66 2.77 -12.00
C LEU A 122 3.07 2.57 -13.47
N PHE A 123 2.75 1.42 -14.06
CA PHE A 123 3.02 1.14 -15.46
C PHE A 123 2.34 2.15 -16.39
N ALA A 124 1.08 2.51 -16.12
CA ALA A 124 0.39 3.55 -16.88
C ALA A 124 1.14 4.89 -16.84
N ILE A 125 1.60 5.31 -15.66
CA ILE A 125 2.41 6.53 -15.50
C ILE A 125 3.76 6.39 -16.24
N GLN A 126 4.42 5.25 -16.13
CA GLN A 126 5.68 4.98 -16.84
C GLN A 126 5.50 5.13 -18.35
N ASN A 127 4.44 4.58 -18.94
CA ASN A 127 4.18 4.72 -20.38
C ASN A 127 3.95 6.17 -20.81
N LEU A 128 3.33 7.00 -19.96
CA LEU A 128 3.15 8.43 -20.24
C LEU A 128 4.48 9.21 -20.26
N TYR A 129 5.50 8.70 -19.57
CA TYR A 129 6.82 9.31 -19.42
C TYR A 129 7.93 8.58 -20.19
N TRP A 130 7.64 7.45 -20.83
CA TRP A 130 8.60 6.67 -21.60
C TRP A 130 8.76 7.23 -23.03
N ASN A 131 9.90 6.98 -23.68
CA ASN A 131 10.23 7.38 -25.06
C ASN A 131 9.85 8.83 -25.42
N GLN A 132 10.02 9.77 -24.47
CA GLN A 132 9.73 11.17 -24.73
C GLN A 132 10.69 11.73 -25.78
N ARG A 133 10.16 12.56 -26.67
CA ARG A 133 10.93 13.28 -27.69
C ARG A 133 10.71 14.78 -27.54
N ALA A 134 11.72 15.56 -27.86
CA ALA A 134 11.64 17.01 -27.88
C ALA A 134 12.32 17.56 -29.14
N LYS A 135 11.89 18.75 -29.54
CA LYS A 135 12.58 19.60 -30.50
C LYS A 135 12.91 20.92 -29.84
N VAL A 136 13.99 21.54 -30.29
CA VAL A 136 14.32 22.92 -29.94
C VAL A 136 13.97 23.78 -31.15
N ARG A 137 13.24 24.88 -30.91
CA ARG A 137 12.96 25.89 -31.94
C ARG A 137 13.76 27.15 -31.63
N VAL A 138 14.52 27.63 -32.61
CA VAL A 138 15.23 28.91 -32.56
C VAL A 138 14.75 29.73 -33.75
N ASP A 139 14.14 30.89 -33.48
CA ASP A 139 13.43 31.68 -34.47
C ASP A 139 12.40 30.83 -35.27
N ASN A 140 12.62 30.67 -36.58
CA ASN A 140 11.77 29.91 -37.49
C ASN A 140 12.34 28.53 -37.85
N GLU A 141 13.46 28.12 -37.26
CA GLU A 141 14.07 26.82 -37.50
C GLU A 141 13.84 25.87 -36.32
N GLU A 142 13.56 24.60 -36.63
CA GLU A 142 13.41 23.53 -35.64
C GLU A 142 14.52 22.50 -35.81
N THR A 143 14.98 21.96 -34.67
CA THR A 143 15.84 20.77 -34.69
C THR A 143 15.06 19.53 -35.12
N GLU A 144 15.80 18.48 -35.45
CA GLU A 144 15.26 17.12 -35.49
C GLU A 144 14.78 16.68 -34.09
N ASP A 145 13.99 15.60 -34.05
CA ASP A 145 13.52 15.00 -32.81
C ASP A 145 14.69 14.42 -32.00
N VAL A 146 14.87 14.90 -30.78
CA VAL A 146 15.83 14.37 -29.82
C VAL A 146 15.08 13.56 -28.76
N GLU A 147 15.56 12.35 -28.51
CA GLU A 147 15.05 11.50 -27.44
C GLU A 147 15.46 12.05 -26.06
N ILE A 148 14.49 12.26 -25.18
CA ILE A 148 14.70 12.70 -23.81
C ILE A 148 14.94 11.49 -22.93
N LYS A 149 16.20 11.29 -22.56
CA LYS A 149 16.62 10.18 -21.67
C LYS A 149 16.58 10.54 -20.20
N ARG A 150 16.70 11.84 -19.87
CA ARG A 150 16.75 12.36 -18.50
C ARG A 150 16.11 13.75 -18.44
N GLY A 151 15.64 14.12 -17.25
CA GLY A 151 15.12 15.44 -16.97
C GLY A 151 13.62 15.49 -16.72
N VAL A 152 13.17 16.66 -16.28
CA VAL A 152 11.77 16.93 -15.94
C VAL A 152 11.04 17.47 -17.17
N ARG A 153 9.87 16.92 -17.49
CA ARG A 153 9.00 17.44 -18.56
C ARG A 153 8.45 18.81 -18.16
N GLN A 154 9.07 19.87 -18.67
CA GLN A 154 8.67 21.25 -18.41
C GLN A 154 7.23 21.49 -18.88
N GLY A 155 6.42 22.14 -18.03
CA GLY A 155 4.99 22.37 -18.27
C GLY A 155 4.07 21.18 -17.98
N CYS A 156 4.59 20.00 -17.60
CA CYS A 156 3.74 18.89 -17.19
C CYS A 156 3.25 19.05 -15.74
N ILE A 157 1.95 18.84 -15.51
CA ILE A 157 1.31 19.00 -14.19
C ILE A 157 1.83 17.99 -13.15
N LEU A 158 2.17 16.77 -13.59
CA LEU A 158 2.65 15.71 -12.69
C LEU A 158 4.15 15.82 -12.38
N SER A 159 4.91 16.49 -13.24
CA SER A 159 6.36 16.55 -13.16
C SER A 159 6.91 17.13 -11.86
N PRO A 160 6.37 18.23 -11.30
CA PRO A 160 6.83 18.76 -10.01
C PRO A 160 6.65 17.77 -8.85
N THR A 161 5.52 17.04 -8.82
CA THR A 161 5.25 16.04 -7.78
C THR A 161 6.18 14.84 -7.88
N LEU A 162 6.38 14.33 -9.10
CA LEU A 162 7.29 13.21 -9.35
C LEU A 162 8.74 13.58 -9.01
N PHE A 163 9.16 14.79 -9.36
CA PHE A 163 10.49 15.30 -9.02
C PHE A 163 10.70 15.35 -7.50
N ASN A 164 9.75 15.92 -6.75
CA ASN A 164 9.83 16.00 -5.29
C ASN A 164 9.86 14.60 -4.63
N LEU A 165 9.04 13.66 -5.12
CA LEU A 165 9.03 12.29 -4.59
C LEU A 165 10.37 11.57 -4.82
N TYR A 166 10.92 11.73 -6.02
CA TYR A 166 12.18 11.09 -6.39
C TYR A 166 13.36 11.68 -5.63
N SER A 167 13.44 13.01 -5.54
CA SER A 167 14.50 13.70 -4.79
C SER A 167 14.43 13.42 -3.29
N GLU A 168 13.23 13.33 -2.71
CA GLU A 168 13.05 12.89 -1.31
C GLU A 168 13.63 11.50 -1.08
N THR A 169 13.37 10.55 -1.98
CA THR A 169 13.85 9.18 -1.84
C THR A 169 15.38 9.13 -1.77
N ILE A 170 16.06 9.83 -2.68
CA ILE A 170 17.53 9.90 -2.74
C ILE A 170 18.11 10.55 -1.48
N ILE A 171 17.54 11.67 -1.04
CA ILE A 171 18.01 12.39 0.14
C ILE A 171 17.77 11.57 1.42
N ALA A 172 16.62 10.92 1.54
CA ALA A 172 16.31 10.06 2.67
C ALA A 172 17.29 8.88 2.78
N GLU A 173 17.60 8.22 1.66
CA GLU A 173 18.58 7.14 1.58
C GLU A 173 19.99 7.63 1.92
N ALA A 174 20.41 8.77 1.35
CA ALA A 174 21.73 9.34 1.61
C ALA A 174 21.95 9.65 3.10
N ILE A 175 20.89 10.12 3.80
CA ILE A 175 20.95 10.53 5.20
C ILE A 175 20.75 9.35 6.17
N GLU A 176 20.23 8.21 5.72
CA GLU A 176 19.89 7.10 6.59
C GLU A 176 21.11 6.63 7.42
N GLY A 177 20.96 6.58 8.75
CA GLY A 177 22.03 6.20 9.67
C GLY A 177 23.13 7.24 9.88
N LEU A 178 23.03 8.45 9.33
CA LEU A 178 23.93 9.56 9.65
C LEU A 178 23.39 10.42 10.80
N ASP A 179 24.22 10.64 11.82
CA ASP A 179 23.95 11.59 12.90
C ASP A 179 24.60 12.96 12.61
N CYS A 180 24.34 13.49 11.42
CA CYS A 180 24.94 14.72 10.90
C CYS A 180 23.88 15.83 10.82
N ARG A 181 23.25 16.20 11.94
CA ARG A 181 22.11 17.13 11.98
C ARG A 181 22.39 18.37 12.81
N VAL A 182 21.83 19.51 12.39
CA VAL A 182 21.86 20.78 13.13
C VAL A 182 20.47 21.07 13.69
N LYS A 183 20.41 21.56 14.92
CA LYS A 183 19.15 21.92 15.59
C LYS A 183 18.82 23.38 15.35
N ILE A 184 17.78 23.66 14.56
CA ILE A 184 17.26 25.02 14.31
C ILE A 184 15.81 25.08 14.79
N ASN A 185 15.49 26.01 15.70
CA ASN A 185 14.15 26.17 16.28
C ASN A 185 13.54 24.85 16.80
N GLY A 186 14.36 24.01 17.44
CA GLY A 186 13.94 22.72 17.98
C GLY A 186 13.81 21.58 16.95
N ARG A 187 14.00 21.84 15.66
CA ARG A 187 13.98 20.83 14.59
C ARG A 187 15.40 20.44 14.20
N ASN A 188 15.64 19.14 14.05
CA ASN A 188 16.90 18.63 13.53
C ASN A 188 16.82 18.63 12.00
N ILE A 189 17.64 19.44 11.35
CA ILE A 189 17.72 19.57 9.91
C ILE A 189 19.14 19.33 9.44
N ASN A 190 19.28 18.85 8.21
CA ASN A 190 20.59 18.70 7.55
C ASN A 190 20.52 19.03 6.05
N ASN A 191 19.33 19.37 5.56
CA ASN A 191 19.11 19.87 4.21
C ASN A 191 17.90 20.81 4.21
N ILE A 192 17.93 21.79 3.31
CA ILE A 192 16.80 22.64 2.92
C ILE A 192 16.74 22.55 1.40
N ARG A 193 15.55 22.33 0.83
CA ARG A 193 15.39 22.10 -0.60
C ARG A 193 14.24 22.91 -1.17
N TYR A 194 14.45 23.43 -2.37
CA TYR A 194 13.43 24.07 -3.17
C TYR A 194 13.63 23.65 -4.63
N ALA A 195 12.77 22.75 -5.13
CA ALA A 195 13.01 22.09 -6.40
C ALA A 195 14.45 21.51 -6.45
N ASP A 196 15.23 21.87 -7.46
CA ASP A 196 16.62 21.44 -7.65
C ASP A 196 17.63 22.15 -6.72
N ASP A 197 17.28 23.30 -6.15
CA ASP A 197 18.14 24.00 -5.19
C ASP A 197 18.18 23.27 -3.86
N THR A 198 19.35 22.71 -3.52
CA THR A 198 19.58 21.98 -2.26
C THR A 198 20.70 22.63 -1.45
N VAL A 199 20.39 23.05 -0.22
CA VAL A 199 21.35 23.51 0.77
C VAL A 199 21.56 22.43 1.80
N LEU A 200 22.78 21.88 1.89
CA LEU A 200 23.17 20.93 2.93
C LEU A 200 23.72 21.66 4.16
N ILE A 201 23.39 21.17 5.35
CA ILE A 201 23.74 21.81 6.62
C ILE A 201 24.28 20.74 7.57
N ALA A 202 25.48 20.95 8.13
CA ALA A 202 26.01 20.11 9.20
C ALA A 202 26.82 20.94 10.20
N SER A 203 27.13 20.35 11.35
CA SER A 203 27.90 20.97 12.44
C SER A 203 29.42 20.95 12.23
N SER A 204 29.91 20.18 11.26
CA SER A 204 31.34 20.09 10.94
C SER A 204 31.58 19.88 9.44
N LEU A 205 32.76 20.29 8.96
CA LEU A 205 33.19 20.04 7.58
C LEU A 205 33.23 18.54 7.26
N LYS A 206 33.64 17.72 8.23
CA LYS A 206 33.66 16.25 8.09
C LYS A 206 32.26 15.70 7.86
N ASP A 207 31.26 16.22 8.56
CA ASP A 207 29.87 15.78 8.41
C ASP A 207 29.27 16.25 7.09
N ILE A 208 29.54 17.49 6.65
CA ILE A 208 29.16 17.98 5.33
C ILE A 208 29.74 17.06 4.24
N GLN A 209 31.03 16.73 4.33
CA GLN A 209 31.69 15.86 3.36
C GLN A 209 31.03 14.47 3.31
N ARG A 210 30.66 13.90 4.46
CA ARG A 210 29.96 12.59 4.52
C ARG A 210 28.59 12.64 3.85
N ILE A 211 27.82 13.71 4.08
CA ILE A 211 26.52 13.90 3.44
C ILE A 211 26.69 14.03 1.92
N VAL A 212 27.61 14.88 1.46
CA VAL A 212 27.88 15.09 0.02
C VAL A 212 28.29 13.78 -0.65
N THR A 213 29.22 13.03 -0.07
CA THR A 213 29.65 11.73 -0.62
C THR A 213 28.48 10.75 -0.73
N ARG A 214 27.61 10.68 0.29
CA ARG A 214 26.40 9.84 0.27
C ARG A 214 25.39 10.26 -0.79
N VAL A 215 25.11 11.56 -0.89
CA VAL A 215 24.19 12.10 -1.90
C VAL A 215 24.70 11.79 -3.31
N ASN A 216 26.01 11.95 -3.57
CA ASN A 216 26.59 11.61 -4.87
C ASN A 216 26.46 10.11 -5.19
N MET A 217 26.80 9.23 -4.25
CA MET A 217 26.65 7.78 -4.45
C MET A 217 25.19 7.39 -4.74
N CYS A 218 24.22 7.94 -3.99
CA CYS A 218 22.80 7.68 -4.22
C CYS A 218 22.34 8.26 -5.57
N SER A 219 22.83 9.43 -5.97
CA SER A 219 22.53 10.07 -7.25
C SER A 219 23.05 9.28 -8.46
N GLU A 220 24.26 8.73 -8.37
CA GLU A 220 24.86 7.85 -9.39
C GLU A 220 24.05 6.56 -9.54
N ASN A 221 23.70 5.90 -8.44
CA ASN A 221 22.84 4.71 -8.45
C ASN A 221 21.45 4.99 -9.03
N ALA A 222 20.96 6.22 -8.87
CA ALA A 222 19.71 6.72 -9.42
C ALA A 222 19.80 7.14 -10.91
N ASN A 223 20.98 7.07 -11.54
CA ASN A 223 21.23 7.57 -12.91
C ASN A 223 20.90 9.07 -13.09
N LEU A 224 21.03 9.87 -12.03
CA LEU A 224 20.90 11.33 -12.10
C LEU A 224 22.23 12.06 -12.36
N GLY A 225 23.36 11.40 -12.07
CA GLY A 225 24.73 11.91 -12.29
C GLY A 225 25.23 11.79 -13.72
#